data_AF-X1QF29-F1
#
_entry.id   AF-X1QF29-F1
#
_cell.length_a   1.000
_cell.length_b   1.000
_cell.length_c   1.000
_cell.angle_alpha   90.00
_cell.angle_beta   90.00
_cell.angle_gamma   90.00
#
_symmetry.space_group_name_H-M   'P 1'
#
loop_
_entity.id
_entity.type
_entity.pdbx_description
1 polymer ?
#
loop_
_entity_poly.entity_id
_entity_poly.type
_entity_poly.pdbx_seq_one_letter_code
_entity_poly.pdbx_strand_id
1 'polypeptide(L)'
;MEYTEHYEGMEQRNNLCDIANSNGFRMLHDDFDEDWKRGDEPHGTLTFTDEPAPQAPSPEPLVFTNSPPGTAIGERLNNIEDFLKEAFPE
;
A
#
# COMPACT_ATOMS: atom_id res chain seq x y z
N MET A 1 -1.55 6.59 20.79
CA MET A 1 -1.68 8.06 20.73
C MET A 1 -1.29 8.53 19.34
N GLU A 2 -2.26 9.06 18.60
CA GLU A 2 -2.03 9.62 17.27
C GLU A 2 -1.73 11.12 17.39
N TYR A 3 -0.82 11.62 16.56
CA TYR A 3 -0.55 13.06 16.44
C TYR A 3 -0.26 13.45 15.01
N THR A 4 -0.44 14.73 14.73
CA THR A 4 -0.46 15.29 13.38
C THR A 4 0.46 16.50 13.32
N GLU A 5 1.31 16.58 12.30
CA GLU A 5 2.25 17.68 12.08
C GLU A 5 2.18 18.22 10.65
N HIS A 6 2.21 19.54 10.52
CA HIS A 6 2.21 20.23 9.24
C HIS A 6 3.65 20.49 8.76
N TYR A 7 3.87 20.38 7.45
CA TYR A 7 5.13 20.76 6.83
C TYR A 7 4.88 21.71 5.66
N GLU A 8 5.83 22.62 5.44
CA GLU A 8 5.80 23.60 4.35
C GLU A 8 6.84 23.28 3.26
N GLY A 9 7.64 22.22 3.44
CA GLY A 9 8.64 21.79 2.46
C GLY A 9 9.15 20.36 2.68
N MET A 10 9.84 19.82 1.68
CA MET A 10 10.40 18.45 1.72
C MET A 10 11.42 18.26 2.84
N GLU A 11 12.23 19.27 3.14
CA GLU A 11 13.23 19.18 4.21
C GLU A 11 12.54 19.00 5.57
N GLN A 12 11.50 19.78 5.83
CA GLN A 12 10.71 19.66 7.06
C GLN A 12 9.98 18.32 7.11
N ARG A 13 9.36 17.88 6.00
CA ARG A 13 8.72 16.55 5.90
C ARG A 13 9.69 15.42 6.26
N ASN A 14 10.90 15.45 5.70
CA ASN A 14 11.92 14.42 5.96
C ASN A 14 12.37 14.43 7.43
N ASN A 15 12.60 15.62 8.00
CA ASN A 15 12.95 15.76 9.41
C ASN A 15 11.86 15.22 10.34
N LEU A 16 10.59 15.49 10.04
CA LEU A 16 9.46 14.96 10.82
C LEU A 16 9.39 13.43 10.76
N CYS A 17 9.59 12.85 9.58
CA CYS A 17 9.66 11.39 9.42
C CYS A 17 10.84 10.78 10.21
N ASP A 18 12.02 11.41 10.18
CA ASP A 18 13.20 10.92 10.89
C ASP A 18 13.02 11.00 12.41
N ILE A 19 12.45 12.10 12.91
CA ILE A 19 12.14 12.28 14.33
C ILE A 19 11.08 11.28 14.79
N ALA A 20 10.00 11.13 14.03
CA ALA A 20 8.93 10.20 14.36
C ALA A 20 9.46 8.76 14.40
N ASN A 21 10.23 8.34 13.39
CA ASN A 21 10.85 7.02 13.32
C ASN A 21 11.84 6.79 14.48
N SER A 22 12.67 7.79 14.82
CA SER A 22 13.60 7.72 15.96
C SER A 22 12.89 7.60 17.30
N ASN A 23 11.69 8.17 17.42
CA ASN A 23 10.84 8.08 18.61
C ASN A 23 9.94 6.84 18.60
N GLY A 24 10.05 5.96 17.60
CA GLY A 24 9.27 4.72 17.50
C GLY A 24 7.84 4.91 16.99
N PHE A 25 7.51 6.07 16.45
CA PHE A 25 6.24 6.32 15.80
C PHE A 25 6.26 5.88 14.34
N ARG A 26 5.14 5.33 13.89
CA ARG A 26 4.89 4.94 12.50
C ARG A 26 4.05 6.02 11.83
N MET A 27 4.40 6.37 10.60
CA MET A 27 3.58 7.24 9.76
C MET A 27 2.33 6.48 9.30
N LEU A 28 1.15 7.06 9.54
CA LEU A 28 -0.15 6.53 9.13
C LEU A 28 -0.63 7.14 7.83
N HIS A 29 -0.54 8.46 7.73
CA HIS A 29 -1.05 9.23 6.62
C HIS A 29 -0.10 10.37 6.29
N ASP A 30 -0.02 10.69 5.00
CA ASP A 30 0.62 11.89 4.49
C ASP A 30 -0.35 12.51 3.49
N ASP A 31 -0.91 13.67 3.83
CA ASP A 31 -1.78 14.46 2.96
C ASP A 31 -0.96 15.23 1.90
N PHE A 32 0.13 14.63 1.42
CA PHE A 32 0.95 15.18 0.36
C PHE A 32 0.08 15.38 -0.88
N ASP A 33 -0.13 16.64 -1.26
CA ASP A 33 -0.94 16.97 -2.42
C ASP A 33 -0.12 16.73 -3.70
N GLU A 34 -0.42 15.64 -4.42
CA GLU A 34 0.20 15.33 -5.71
C GLU A 34 -0.10 16.40 -6.78
N ASP A 35 -1.14 17.24 -6.60
CA ASP A 35 -1.45 18.39 -7.44
C ASP A 35 -0.60 19.62 -7.13
N TRP A 36 0.46 19.50 -6.32
CA TRP A 36 1.51 20.51 -6.17
C TRP A 36 2.02 20.93 -7.55
N LYS A 37 1.44 22.03 -8.06
CA LYS A 37 1.71 22.53 -9.40
C LYS A 37 3.19 22.83 -9.48
N ARG A 38 3.86 22.16 -10.44
CA ARG A 38 5.26 22.32 -10.85
C ARG A 38 5.78 23.76 -10.66
N GLY A 39 6.30 24.07 -9.46
CA GLY A 39 6.77 25.42 -9.13
C GLY A 39 6.64 25.85 -7.66
N ASP A 40 5.68 25.33 -6.90
CA ASP A 40 5.47 25.71 -5.49
C ASP A 40 6.09 24.68 -4.52
N GLU A 41 6.55 25.14 -3.34
CA GLU A 41 7.13 24.27 -2.32
C GLU A 41 6.05 23.31 -1.75
N PRO A 42 6.36 22.00 -1.61
CA PRO A 42 5.36 21.03 -1.20
C PRO A 42 5.00 21.20 0.26
N HIS A 43 3.71 21.38 0.51
CA HIS A 43 3.14 21.49 1.84
C HIS A 43 2.15 20.36 2.09
N GLY A 44 1.98 19.98 3.35
CA GLY A 44 1.05 18.92 3.70
C GLY A 44 1.03 18.64 5.18
N THR A 45 0.39 17.53 5.53
CA THR A 45 0.21 17.12 6.90
C THR A 45 0.57 15.65 7.05
N LEU A 46 1.44 15.35 8.01
CA LEU A 46 1.82 13.99 8.38
C LEU A 46 1.07 13.59 9.64
N THR A 47 0.53 12.38 9.66
CA THR A 47 -0.07 11.79 10.86
C THR A 47 0.74 10.57 11.27
N PHE A 48 1.06 10.49 12.56
CA PHE A 48 1.87 9.45 13.17
C PHE A 48 1.13 8.75 14.30
N THR A 49 1.48 7.49 14.57
CA THR A 49 0.98 6.70 15.69
C THR A 49 2.09 5.89 16.34
N ASP A 50 2.02 5.71 17.66
CA ASP A 50 2.85 4.76 18.43
C ASP A 50 2.25 3.36 18.43
N GLU A 51 1.06 3.18 17.87
CA GLU A 51 0.44 1.87 17.80
C GLU A 51 1.20 0.93 16.87
N PRO A 52 1.40 -0.33 17.29
CA PRO A 52 2.07 -1.32 16.46
C PRO A 52 1.33 -1.48 15.13
N ALA A 53 2.08 -1.79 14.07
CA ALA A 53 1.48 -2.05 12.77
C ALA A 53 0.41 -3.15 12.91
N PRO A 54 -0.79 -2.97 12.31
CA PRO A 54 -1.81 -4.00 12.33
C PRO A 54 -1.19 -5.27 11.74
N GLN A 55 -1.25 -6.35 12.50
CA GLN A 55 -0.75 -7.63 12.04
C GLN A 55 -1.61 -8.02 10.83
N ALA A 56 -1.01 -8.04 9.64
CA ALA A 56 -1.70 -8.54 8.47
C ALA A 56 -2.22 -9.95 8.79
N PRO A 57 -3.46 -10.32 8.41
CA PRO A 57 -3.93 -11.68 8.62
C PRO A 57 -2.91 -12.61 7.98
N SER A 58 -2.34 -13.50 8.79
CA SER A 58 -1.41 -14.51 8.29
C SER A 58 -2.13 -15.24 7.16
N PRO A 59 -1.57 -15.30 5.93
CA PRO A 59 -2.20 -16.06 4.87
C PRO A 59 -2.40 -17.47 5.39
N GLU A 60 -3.65 -17.95 5.34
CA GLU A 60 -3.94 -19.35 5.66
C GLU A 60 -3.06 -20.22 4.77
N PRO A 61 -2.41 -21.27 5.31
CA PRO A 61 -1.60 -22.16 4.50
C PRO A 61 -2.47 -22.74 3.37
N LEU A 62 -2.06 -22.51 2.12
CA LEU A 62 -2.73 -23.06 0.94
C LEU A 62 -2.76 -24.60 1.06
N VAL A 63 -3.91 -25.14 1.44
CA VAL A 63 -4.15 -26.58 1.38
C VAL A 63 -4.35 -26.94 -0.08
N PHE A 64 -3.26 -27.31 -0.76
CA PHE A 64 -3.36 -27.95 -2.06
C PHE A 64 -4.00 -29.32 -1.86
N THR A 65 -5.31 -29.41 -2.08
CA THR A 65 -5.97 -30.71 -2.20
C THR A 65 -5.35 -31.40 -3.41
N ASN A 66 -4.87 -32.63 -3.22
CA ASN A 66 -4.27 -33.44 -4.28
C ASN A 66 -5.34 -33.79 -5.33
N SER A 67 -5.58 -32.89 -6.28
CA SER A 67 -6.35 -33.20 -7.48
C SER A 67 -5.53 -34.11 -8.39
N PRO A 68 -6.15 -35.16 -8.99
CA PRO A 68 -5.43 -36.11 -9.82
C PRO A 68 -4.80 -35.44 -11.06
N PRO A 69 -3.61 -35.90 -11.51
CA PRO A 69 -2.73 -35.19 -12.44
C PRO A 69 -3.18 -35.21 -13.91
N GLY A 70 -4.49 -35.32 -14.19
CA GLY A 70 -5.00 -35.55 -15.54
C GLY A 70 -5.91 -34.47 -16.13
N THR A 71 -6.52 -33.60 -15.30
CA THR A 71 -7.62 -32.73 -15.77
C THR A 71 -7.26 -31.24 -15.78
N ALA A 72 -6.05 -30.87 -15.34
CA ALA A 72 -5.74 -29.49 -14.97
C ALA A 72 -5.27 -28.58 -16.11
N ILE A 73 -4.95 -29.08 -17.31
CA ILE A 73 -4.41 -28.22 -18.39
C ILE A 73 -5.52 -27.68 -19.30
N GLY A 74 -6.55 -28.48 -19.59
CA GLY A 74 -7.67 -28.07 -20.45
C GLY A 74 -8.56 -26.97 -19.83
N GLU A 75 -8.89 -27.10 -18.54
CA GLU A 75 -9.67 -26.07 -17.82
C GLU A 75 -8.88 -24.77 -17.61
N ARG A 76 -7.55 -24.83 -17.54
CA ARG A 76 -6.70 -23.65 -17.35
C ARG A 76 -6.63 -22.74 -18.57
N LEU A 77 -6.78 -23.25 -19.78
CA LEU A 77 -6.74 -22.44 -21.00
C LEU A 77 -8.04 -21.65 -21.21
N ASN A 78 -9.20 -22.25 -20.92
CA ASN A 78 -10.49 -21.55 -21.05
C ASN A 78 -10.59 -20.33 -20.11
N ASN A 79 -10.08 -20.45 -18.88
CA ASN A 79 -10.12 -19.35 -17.91
C ASN A 79 -9.23 -18.16 -18.27
N ILE A 80 -8.20 -18.35 -19.11
CA ILE A 80 -7.32 -17.25 -19.55
C ILE A 80 -7.98 -16.46 -20.68
N GLU A 81 -8.68 -17.10 -21.61
CA GLU A 81 -9.38 -16.41 -22.69
C GLU A 81 -10.54 -15.55 -22.17
N ASP A 82 -11.29 -16.04 -21.18
CA ASP A 82 -12.38 -15.26 -20.57
C ASP A 82 -11.83 -14.07 -19.76
N PHE A 83 -10.74 -14.26 -19.01
CA PHE A 83 -10.09 -13.16 -18.28
C PHE A 83 -9.57 -12.05 -19.21
N LEU A 84 -8.98 -12.42 -20.35
CA LEU A 84 -8.47 -11.44 -21.32
C LEU A 84 -9.59 -10.67 -22.03
N LYS A 85 -10.73 -11.30 -22.30
CA LYS A 85 -11.91 -10.63 -22.87
C LYS A 85 -12.57 -9.67 -21.89
N GLU A 86 -12.59 -9.99 -20.59
CA GLU A 86 -13.15 -9.11 -19.56
C GLU A 86 -12.22 -7.93 -19.25
N ALA A 87 -10.89 -8.16 -19.23
CA ALA A 87 -9.91 -7.11 -18.96
C ALA A 87 -9.72 -6.13 -20.12
N PHE A 88 -10.00 -6.54 -21.36
CA PHE A 88 -9.83 -5.73 -22.57
C PHE A 88 -11.02 -5.90 -23.54
N PRO A 89 -12.20 -5.33 -23.24
CA PRO A 89 -13.29 -5.28 -24.20
C PRO A 89 -12.95 -4.27 -25.32
N GLU A 90 -13.16 -4.66 -26.59
CA GLU A 90 -13.08 -3.74 -27.74
C GLU A 90 -14.13 -2.62 -27.68
#